data_AF-A0A3D2GVG0-F1
#
_entry.id   AF-A0A3D2GVG0-F1
#
_cell.length_a   1.000
_cell.length_b   1.000
_cell.length_c   1.000
_cell.angle_alpha   90.00
_cell.angle_beta   90.00
_cell.angle_gamma   90.00
#
_symmetry.space_group_name_H-M   'P 1'
#
loop_
_entity.id
_entity.type
_entity.pdbx_description
1 polymer ?
#
loop_
_entity_poly.entity_id
_entity_poly.type
_entity_poly.pdbx_seq_one_letter_code
_entity_poly.pdbx_strand_id
1 'polypeptide(L)'
;MKQFFRDVKNEEGFALVEVAIALIVMGVLLGIGLPSFLQYLQWQKIRDTKEKQEKIFYSVASFVLQNGFVPLPADPYEKGENFGMSRPSAQKSEDLR
;
A
#
# COMPACT_ATOMS: atom_id res chain seq x y z
N MET A 1 -3.11 -31.80 22.80
CA MET A 1 -3.81 -30.55 22.43
C MET A 1 -5.32 -30.65 22.73
N LYS A 2 -5.70 -31.14 23.93
CA LYS A 2 -7.09 -31.57 24.22
C LYS A 2 -7.66 -31.01 25.54
N GLN A 3 -6.99 -30.01 26.14
CA GLN A 3 -7.30 -29.52 27.49
C GLN A 3 -7.75 -28.05 27.56
N PHE A 4 -7.99 -27.37 26.43
CA PHE A 4 -8.40 -25.96 26.44
C PHE A 4 -9.91 -25.72 26.64
N PHE A 5 -10.75 -26.75 26.66
CA PHE A 5 -12.21 -26.59 26.73
C PHE A 5 -12.83 -27.20 27.99
N ARG A 6 -12.19 -27.06 29.15
CA ARG A 6 -12.73 -27.59 30.42
C ARG A 6 -12.73 -26.53 31.51
N ASP A 7 -13.63 -25.56 31.38
CA ASP A 7 -14.53 -25.09 32.46
C ASP A 7 -15.43 -23.99 31.88
N VAL A 8 -16.59 -24.37 31.34
CA VAL A 8 -17.69 -23.41 31.15
C VAL A 8 -18.73 -23.82 32.17
N LYS A 9 -18.70 -23.17 33.33
CA LYS A 9 -19.76 -23.29 34.32
C LYS A 9 -21.07 -22.88 33.64
N ASN A 10 -22.05 -23.78 33.65
CA ASN A 10 -23.40 -23.52 33.15
C ASN A 10 -24.09 -22.51 34.09
N GLU A 11 -23.86 -21.24 33.83
CA GLU A 11 -24.73 -20.15 34.28
C GLU A 11 -25.89 -20.12 33.27
N GLU A 12 -27.06 -20.66 33.64
CA GLU A 12 -28.24 -20.76 32.77
C GLU A 12 -28.93 -19.39 32.61
N GLY A 13 -28.25 -18.44 31.96
CA GLY A 13 -28.78 -17.15 31.54
C GLY A 13 -28.85 -17.09 30.02
N PHE A 14 -30.00 -17.45 29.44
CA PHE A 14 -30.44 -17.13 28.07
C PHE A 14 -29.32 -16.84 27.01
N ALA A 15 -28.45 -17.81 26.74
CA ALA A 15 -27.27 -17.66 25.85
C ALA A 15 -27.58 -17.06 24.46
N LEU A 16 -28.80 -17.24 23.96
CA LEU A 16 -29.23 -16.65 22.69
C LEU A 16 -29.27 -15.12 22.73
N VAL A 17 -29.79 -14.54 23.81
CA VAL A 17 -29.93 -13.09 23.97
C VAL A 17 -28.58 -12.44 24.18
N GLU A 18 -27.67 -13.09 24.91
CA GLU A 18 -26.30 -12.61 25.12
C GLU A 18 -25.54 -12.50 23.79
N VAL A 19 -25.58 -13.54 22.95
CA VAL A 19 -24.96 -13.52 21.62
C VAL A 19 -25.64 -12.49 20.72
N ALA A 20 -26.98 -12.34 20.79
CA ALA A 20 -27.70 -11.33 20.00
C ALA A 20 -27.26 -9.90 20.35
N ILE A 21 -27.14 -9.57 21.64
CA ILE A 21 -26.66 -8.27 22.10
C ILE A 21 -25.20 -8.06 21.70
N ALA A 22 -24.34 -9.08 21.84
CA ALA A 22 -22.94 -8.99 21.42
C ALA A 22 -22.80 -8.68 19.91
N LEU A 23 -23.63 -9.31 19.07
CA LEU A 23 -23.65 -9.04 17.63
C LEU A 23 -24.15 -7.64 17.30
N ILE A 24 -25.15 -7.11 18.03
CA ILE A 24 -25.61 -5.73 17.88
C ILE A 24 -24.47 -4.75 18.20
N VAL A 25 -23.78 -4.96 19.33
CA VAL A 25 -22.65 -4.11 19.73
C VAL A 25 -21.52 -4.19 18.69
N MET A 26 -21.13 -5.39 18.23
CA MET A 26 -20.15 -5.55 17.16
C MET A 26 -20.59 -4.83 15.87
N GLY A 27 -21.86 -4.95 15.49
CA GLY A 27 -22.40 -4.31 14.30
C GLY A 27 -22.28 -2.78 14.36
N VAL A 28 -22.58 -2.18 15.51
CA VAL A 28 -22.44 -0.72 15.72
C VAL A 28 -20.97 -0.30 15.66
N LEU A 29 -20.07 -1.03 16.34
CA LEU A 29 -18.64 -0.74 16.35
C LEU A 29 -18.04 -0.82 14.94
N LEU A 30 -18.37 -1.87 14.19
CA LEU A 30 -17.90 -2.05 12.82
C LEU A 30 -18.49 -1.03 11.85
N GLY A 31 -19.77 -0.69 12.01
CA GLY A 31 -20.44 0.31 11.17
C GLY A 31 -19.77 1.68 11.23
N ILE A 32 -19.29 2.08 12.41
CA ILE A 32 -18.57 3.36 12.59
C ILE A 32 -17.07 3.21 12.28
N GLY A 33 -16.45 2.08 12.64
CA GLY A 33 -15.00 1.86 12.52
C GLY A 33 -14.51 1.60 11.10
N LEU A 34 -15.26 0.84 10.29
CA LEU A 34 -14.86 0.46 8.93
C LEU A 34 -14.57 1.64 7.98
N PRO A 35 -15.41 2.68 7.85
CA PRO A 35 -15.12 3.78 6.93
C PRO A 35 -13.81 4.51 7.28
N SER A 36 -13.55 4.72 8.57
CA SER A 36 -12.31 5.34 9.05
C SER A 36 -11.08 4.49 8.70
N PHE A 37 -11.19 3.17 8.84
CA PHE A 37 -10.13 2.24 8.47
C PHE A 37 -9.84 2.24 6.96
N LEU A 38 -10.89 2.28 6.13
CA LEU A 38 -10.73 2.37 4.67
C LEU A 38 -10.05 3.67 4.23
N GLN A 39 -10.42 4.80 4.85
CA GLN A 39 -9.74 6.07 4.61
C GLN A 39 -8.27 5.98 4.99
N TYR A 40 -7.94 5.41 6.14
CA TYR A 40 -6.56 5.21 6.57
C TYR A 40 -5.70 4.45 5.54
N LEU A 41 -6.25 3.39 4.94
CA LEU A 41 -5.58 2.66 3.86
C LEU A 41 -5.34 3.53 2.62
N GLN A 42 -6.29 4.40 2.25
CA GLN A 42 -6.10 5.35 1.14
C GLN A 42 -5.01 6.37 1.46
N TRP A 43 -4.99 6.90 2.69
CA TRP A 43 -3.94 7.81 3.15
C TRP A 43 -2.55 7.18 3.08
N GLN A 44 -2.42 5.89 3.43
CA GLN A 44 -1.14 5.19 3.29
C GLN A 44 -0.66 5.14 1.83
N LYS A 45 -1.55 4.83 0.87
CA LYS A 45 -1.20 4.81 -0.56
C LYS A 45 -0.73 6.17 -1.06
N ILE A 46 -1.39 7.25 -0.62
CA ILE A 46 -1.01 8.62 -0.96
C ILE A 46 0.37 8.95 -0.35
N ARG A 47 0.60 8.58 0.91
CA ARG A 47 1.90 8.80 1.58
C ARG A 47 3.04 8.08 0.88
N ASP A 48 2.86 6.80 0.55
CA ASP A 48 3.86 6.01 -0.18
C ASP A 48 4.17 6.61 -1.56
N THR A 49 3.14 7.09 -2.27
CA THR A 49 3.32 7.78 -3.56
C THR A 49 4.11 9.08 -3.41
N LYS A 50 3.80 9.89 -2.38
CA LYS A 50 4.53 11.13 -2.11
C LYS A 50 6.00 10.88 -1.74
N GLU A 51 6.26 9.86 -0.92
CA GLU A 51 7.62 9.49 -0.55
C GLU A 51 8.45 9.06 -1.78
N LYS A 52 7.85 8.28 -2.68
CA LYS A 52 8.49 7.90 -3.95
C LYS A 52 8.76 9.10 -4.86
N GLN A 53 7.80 10.03 -4.97
CA GLN A 53 7.97 11.26 -5.75
C GLN A 53 9.13 12.13 -5.23
N GLU A 54 9.20 12.32 -3.91
CA GLU A 54 10.26 13.08 -3.26
C GLU A 54 11.64 12.46 -3.56
N LYS A 55 11.75 11.14 -3.47
CA LYS A 55 12.99 10.41 -3.80
C LYS A 55 13.40 10.59 -5.26
N ILE A 56 12.44 10.54 -6.19
CA ILE A 56 12.68 10.78 -7.62
C ILE A 56 13.13 12.23 -7.85
N PHE A 57 12.52 13.19 -7.17
CA PHE A 57 12.91 14.59 -7.30
C PHE A 57 14.36 14.82 -6.88
N TYR A 58 14.76 14.29 -5.71
CA TYR A 58 16.16 14.39 -5.26
C TYR A 58 17.14 13.70 -6.20
N SER A 59 16.81 12.51 -6.72
CA SER A 59 17.70 11.79 -7.63
C SER A 59 17.87 12.56 -8.95
N VAL A 60 16.79 13.08 -9.53
CA VAL A 60 16.83 13.90 -10.75
C VAL A 60 17.58 15.21 -10.51
N ALA A 61 17.33 15.90 -9.40
CA ALA A 61 18.04 17.13 -9.04
C ALA A 61 19.56 16.88 -8.93
N SER A 62 19.95 15.82 -8.23
CA SER A 62 21.38 15.45 -8.09
C SER A 62 22.02 15.09 -9.44
N PHE A 63 21.28 14.44 -10.35
CA PHE A 63 21.76 14.12 -11.69
C PHE A 63 21.99 15.37 -12.53
N VAL A 64 21.04 16.32 -12.51
CA VAL A 64 21.15 17.58 -13.27
C VAL A 64 22.33 18.41 -12.78
N LEU A 65 22.57 18.45 -11.46
CA LEU A 65 23.73 19.15 -10.89
C LEU A 65 25.06 18.56 -11.37
N GLN A 66 25.13 17.26 -11.63
CA GLN A 66 26.35 16.58 -12.09
C GLN A 66 26.52 16.63 -13.61
N ASN A 67 25.44 16.50 -14.38
CA ASN A 67 25.51 16.28 -15.83
C ASN A 67 25.07 17.52 -16.65
N GLY A 68 24.38 18.48 -16.05
CA GLY A 68 23.91 19.70 -16.71
C GLY A 68 22.65 19.53 -17.58
N PHE A 69 22.02 18.35 -17.58
CA PHE A 69 20.78 18.08 -18.32
C PHE A 69 19.84 17.14 -17.53
N VAL A 70 18.56 17.11 -17.90
CA VAL A 70 17.54 16.25 -17.27
C VAL A 70 17.58 14.83 -17.87
N PRO A 71 17.47 13.77 -17.05
CA PRO A 71 17.42 12.41 -17.57
C PRO A 71 16.10 12.19 -18.33
N LEU A 72 16.13 11.30 -19.31
CA LEU A 72 14.92 10.89 -20.02
C LEU A 72 13.98 10.12 -19.08
N PRO A 73 12.65 10.20 -19.32
CA PRO A 73 11.70 9.34 -18.63
C PRO A 73 12.06 7.87 -18.81
N ALA A 74 11.82 7.05 -17.78
CA ALA A 74 12.00 5.61 -17.88
C ALA A 74 11.08 5.04 -18.98
N ASP A 75 11.65 4.28 -19.90
CA ASP A 75 10.89 3.55 -20.91
C ASP A 75 10.35 2.23 -20.30
N PRO A 76 9.01 2.04 -20.22
CA PRO A 76 8.42 0.82 -19.64
C PRO A 76 8.62 -0.42 -20.51
N TYR A 77 9.05 -0.28 -21.77
CA TYR A 77 9.29 -1.37 -22.71
C TYR A 77 10.76 -1.77 -22.79
N GLU A 78 11.66 -0.96 -22.23
CA GLU A 78 13.08 -1.28 -22.19
C GLU A 78 13.33 -2.42 -21.19
N LYS A 79 13.93 -3.52 -21.66
CA LYS A 79 14.28 -4.71 -20.86
C LYS A 79 15.68 -5.16 -21.28
N GLY A 80 16.54 -5.51 -20.32
CA GLY A 80 17.89 -6.03 -20.59
C GLY A 80 19.00 -5.23 -19.90
N GLU A 81 20.23 -5.34 -20.41
CA GLU A 81 21.46 -4.80 -19.78
C GLU A 81 21.45 -3.29 -19.57
N ASN A 82 20.69 -2.54 -20.38
CA ASN A 82 20.65 -1.07 -20.31
C ASN A 82 19.50 -0.52 -19.45
N PHE A 83 18.70 -1.38 -18.80
CA PHE A 83 17.58 -0.93 -17.97
C PHE A 83 18.07 -0.07 -16.80
N GLY A 84 17.56 1.15 -16.69
CA GLY A 84 17.94 2.09 -15.63
C GLY A 84 19.23 2.86 -15.88
N MET A 85 19.85 2.74 -17.06
CA MET A 85 20.99 3.57 -17.45
C MET A 85 20.55 4.95 -17.96
N SER A 86 21.27 6.01 -17.55
CA SER A 86 21.00 7.37 -18.02
C SER A 86 21.47 7.56 -19.46
N ARG A 87 20.61 8.15 -20.30
CA ARG A 87 20.90 8.42 -21.71
C ARG A 87 20.97 9.93 -21.98
N PRO A 88 21.95 10.41 -22.76
CA PRO A 88 22.10 11.82 -23.07
C PRO A 88 21.12 12.34 -24.14
N SER A 89 20.46 11.46 -24.91
CA SER A 89 19.48 11.84 -25.94
C SER A 89 18.44 10.75 -26.17
N ALA A 90 17.23 11.13 -26.59
CA ALA A 90 16.15 10.19 -26.88
C ALA A 90 16.51 9.33 -28.10
N GLN A 91 16.89 8.07 -27.86
CA GLN A 91 17.03 7.09 -28.93
C GLN A 91 15.62 6.65 -29.35
N LYS A 92 15.28 6.76 -30.62
CA LYS A 92 13.97 6.38 -31.16
C LYS A 92 13.78 4.87 -30.98
N SER A 93 12.72 4.43 -30.32
CA SER A 93 12.40 3.01 -30.07
C SER A 93 11.91 2.25 -31.32
N GLU A 94 12.00 2.85 -32.51
CA GLU A 94 11.60 2.22 -33.78
C GLU A 94 12.58 1.13 -34.25
N ASP A 95 13.81 1.09 -33.74
CA ASP A 95 14.85 0.15 -34.19
C ASP A 95 14.83 -1.21 -33.46
N LEU A 96 13.82 -1.47 -32.62
CA LEU A 96 13.64 -2.71 -31.82
C LEU A 96 12.45 -3.58 -32.28
N ARG A 97 12.02 -3.44 -33.55
CA ARG A 97 10.98 -4.29 -34.17
C ARG A 97 11.55 -5.30 -35.14
#